data_AF-A0A7C4PUL5-F1
#
_entry.id   AF-A0A7C4PUL5-F1
#
_cell.length_a   1.000
_cell.length_b   1.000
_cell.length_c   1.000
_cell.angle_alpha   90.00
_cell.angle_beta   90.00
_cell.angle_gamma   90.00
#
_symmetry.space_group_name_H-M   'P 1'
#
loop_
_entity.id
_entity.type
_entity.pdbx_description
1 polymer ?
#
loop_
_entity_poly.entity_id
_entity_poly.type
_entity_poly.pdbx_seq_one_letter_code
_entity_poly.pdbx_strand_id
1 'polypeptide(L)'
;MMTNNEPRAVMARAFRETALSLIGLYQIYEVDAELADATADALGRLFRRHLCQTAAAGDGDRRSPLHALVDDLDRVLGRTM
;
A
#
# COMPACT_ATOMS: atom_id res chain seq x y z
N MET A 1 -26.67 18.41 0.15
CA MET A 1 -25.37 18.51 -0.54
C MET A 1 -24.36 17.75 0.31
N MET A 2 -24.20 16.44 0.08
CA MET A 2 -23.24 15.63 0.84
C MET A 2 -21.83 16.12 0.51
N THR A 3 -21.08 16.48 1.55
CA THR A 3 -19.76 17.09 1.48
C THR A 3 -18.73 16.13 0.89
N ASN A 4 -18.40 16.31 -0.39
CA ASN A 4 -17.29 15.64 -1.10
C ASN A 4 -15.89 15.78 -0.43
N ASN A 5 -15.78 16.48 0.70
CA ASN A 5 -14.54 16.67 1.47
C ASN A 5 -14.23 15.53 2.46
N GLU A 6 -15.23 14.73 2.82
CA GLU A 6 -15.09 13.70 3.85
C GLU A 6 -14.14 12.55 3.43
N PRO A 7 -14.19 12.01 2.19
CA PRO A 7 -13.29 10.95 1.77
C PRO A 7 -11.82 11.40 1.73
N ARG A 8 -11.55 12.64 1.31
CA ARG A 8 -10.20 13.20 1.25
C ARG A 8 -9.59 13.38 2.64
N ALA A 9 -10.37 13.89 3.59
CA ALA A 9 -9.91 14.07 4.97
C ALA A 9 -9.63 12.73 5.67
N VAL A 10 -10.52 11.75 5.47
CA VAL A 10 -10.33 10.38 5.98
C VAL A 10 -9.09 9.74 5.37
N MET A 11 -8.89 9.86 4.05
CA MET A 11 -7.68 9.37 3.39
C MET A 11 -6.41 10.05 3.90
N ALA A 12 -6.40 11.38 4.02
CA ALA A 12 -5.23 12.10 4.53
C ALA A 12 -4.83 11.64 5.94
N ARG A 13 -5.82 11.39 6.81
CA ARG A 13 -5.58 10.83 8.15
C ARG A 13 -5.00 9.42 8.07
N ALA A 14 -5.58 8.55 7.24
CA ALA A 14 -5.09 7.19 7.06
C ALA A 14 -3.64 7.17 6.54
N PHE A 15 -3.32 7.99 5.54
CA PHE A 15 -1.95 8.12 5.02
C PHE A 15 -0.97 8.63 6.08
N ARG A 16 -1.39 9.58 6.92
CA ARG A 16 -0.57 10.05 8.04
C ARG A 16 -0.26 8.92 9.03
N GLU A 17 -1.26 8.13 9.40
CA GLU A 17 -1.08 6.99 10.30
C GLU A 17 -0.13 5.94 9.68
N THR A 18 -0.34 5.58 8.41
CA THR A 18 0.54 4.65 7.68
C THR A 18 1.99 5.14 7.61
N ALA A 19 2.20 6.44 7.34
CA ALA A 19 3.54 7.03 7.32
C ALA A 19 4.24 6.92 8.68
N LEU A 20 3.51 7.18 9.78
CA LEU A 20 4.05 7.01 11.13
C LEU A 20 4.42 5.55 11.44
N SER A 21 3.60 4.59 11.00
CA SER A 21 3.92 3.16 11.13
C SER A 21 5.18 2.77 10.36
N LEU A 22 5.33 3.24 9.11
CA LEU A 22 6.52 2.98 8.30
C LEU A 22 7.79 3.57 8.93
N ILE A 23 7.71 4.79 9.45
CA ILE A 23 8.82 5.42 10.19
C ILE A 23 9.23 4.54 11.37
N GLY A 24 8.26 4.08 12.17
CA GLY A 24 8.52 3.20 13.31
C GLY A 24 9.17 1.88 12.91
N LEU A 25 8.70 1.25 11.82
CA LEU A 25 9.30 0.01 11.31
C LEU A 25 10.75 0.20 10.88
N TYR A 26 11.04 1.25 10.11
CA TYR A 26 12.40 1.54 9.69
C TYR A 26 13.33 1.85 10.86
N GLN A 27 12.83 2.51 11.90
CA GLN A 27 13.59 2.74 13.13
C GLN A 27 13.85 1.46 13.92
N ILE A 28 12.86 0.57 14.05
CA ILE A 28 12.99 -0.68 14.81
C ILE A 28 13.99 -1.64 14.15
N TYR A 29 13.98 -1.72 12.83
CA TYR A 29 14.84 -2.64 12.08
C TYR A 29 16.17 -2.01 11.66
N GLU A 30 16.48 -0.79 12.12
CA GLU A 30 17.69 -0.03 11.76
C GLU A 30 17.97 -0.05 10.24
N VAL A 31 16.89 0.08 9.45
CA VAL A 31 16.95 -0.04 7.98
C VAL A 31 17.79 1.10 7.43
N ASP A 32 18.81 0.77 6.63
CA ASP A 32 19.61 1.79 5.97
C ASP A 32 18.80 2.59 4.93
N ALA A 33 19.30 3.78 4.59
CA ALA A 33 18.57 4.69 3.71
C ALA A 33 18.35 4.12 2.29
N GLU A 34 19.26 3.27 1.80
CA GLU A 34 19.16 2.67 0.46
C GLU A 34 18.06 1.61 0.42
N LEU A 35 17.99 0.76 1.44
CA LEU A 35 16.94 -0.24 1.59
C LEU A 35 15.57 0.39 1.82
N ALA A 36 15.50 1.48 2.59
CA ALA A 36 14.26 2.24 2.79
C ALA A 36 13.74 2.84 1.48
N ASP A 37 14.63 3.41 0.66
CA ASP A 37 14.28 4.00 -0.65
C ASP A 37 13.83 2.92 -1.64
N ALA A 38 14.58 1.82 -1.74
CA ALA A 38 14.22 0.67 -2.57
C ALA A 38 12.86 0.08 -2.19
N THR A 39 12.57 -0.01 -0.88
CA THR A 39 11.28 -0.50 -0.36
C THR A 39 10.15 0.46 -0.71
N ALA A 40 10.35 1.77 -0.55
CA ALA A 40 9.35 2.78 -0.89
C ALA A 40 9.00 2.76 -2.39
N ASP A 41 10.01 2.66 -3.25
CA ASP A 41 9.83 2.60 -4.71
C ASP A 41 9.14 1.30 -5.15
N ALA A 42 9.51 0.15 -4.56
CA ALA A 42 8.85 -1.13 -4.79
C ALA A 42 7.36 -1.10 -4.39
N LEU A 43 7.05 -0.60 -3.19
CA LEU A 43 5.67 -0.43 -2.72
C LEU A 43 4.88 0.50 -3.63
N GLY A 44 5.45 1.63 -4.03
CA GLY A 44 4.82 2.59 -4.93
C GLY A 44 4.55 2.03 -6.33
N ARG A 45 5.44 1.20 -6.87
CA ARG A 45 5.23 0.50 -8.14
C ARG A 45 4.12 -0.54 -8.06
N LEU A 46 4.14 -1.37 -7.03
CA LEU A 46 3.11 -2.40 -6.82
C LEU A 46 1.73 -1.76 -6.59
N PHE A 47 1.65 -0.78 -5.71
CA PHE A 47 0.40 -0.06 -5.44
C PHE A 47 -0.20 0.54 -6.72
N ARG A 48 0.61 1.24 -7.53
CA ARG A 48 0.18 1.77 -8.83
C ARG A 48 -0.27 0.67 -9.80
N ARG A 49 0.46 -0.45 -9.87
CA ARG A 49 0.10 -1.59 -10.73
C ARG A 49 -1.29 -2.11 -10.41
N HIS A 50 -1.57 -2.38 -9.14
CA HIS A 50 -2.85 -2.94 -8.71
C HIS A 50 -4.00 -1.93 -8.89
N LEU A 51 -3.77 -0.64 -8.63
CA LEU A 51 -4.77 0.40 -8.92
C LEU A 51 -5.08 0.51 -10.43
N CYS A 52 -4.07 0.49 -11.30
CA CYS A 52 -4.28 0.55 -12.76
C CYS A 52 -5.00 -0.70 -13.29
N GLN A 53 -4.69 -1.88 -12.76
CA GLN A 53 -5.39 -3.12 -13.11
C GLN A 53 -6.88 -3.09 -12.74
N THR A 54 -7.24 -2.34 -11.69
CA THR A 54 -8.64 -2.12 -11.27
C THR A 54 -9.43 -1.31 -12.27
N ALA A 55 -8.82 -0.25 -12.83
CA ALA A 55 -9.47 0.57 -13.84
C ALA A 55 -9.75 -0.20 -15.14
N ALA A 56 -9.01 -1.29 -15.38
CA ALA A 56 -9.16 -2.15 -16.55
C ALA A 56 -10.08 -3.37 -16.31
N ALA A 57 -10.19 -3.85 -15.07
CA ALA A 57 -11.04 -5.00 -14.72
C ALA A 57 -12.47 -4.54 -14.39
N GLY A 58 -13.38 -4.66 -15.35
CA GLY A 58 -14.79 -4.32 -15.15
C GLY A 58 -15.46 -5.18 -14.07
N ASP A 59 -15.90 -4.51 -13.00
CA ASP A 59 -17.00 -4.77 -12.03
C ASP A 59 -17.37 -6.20 -11.59
N GLY A 60 -16.51 -7.21 -11.80
CA GLY A 60 -16.85 -8.62 -11.58
C GLY A 60 -16.35 -9.23 -10.27
N ASP A 61 -15.29 -8.70 -9.67
CA ASP A 61 -14.67 -9.31 -8.49
C ASP A 61 -14.68 -8.38 -7.28
N ARG A 62 -15.40 -8.80 -6.23
CA ARG A 62 -15.70 -8.00 -5.02
C ARG A 62 -14.50 -7.77 -4.11
N ARG A 63 -13.33 -8.34 -4.42
CA ARG A 63 -12.14 -8.21 -3.58
C ARG A 63 -11.32 -7.01 -4.04
N SER A 64 -11.16 -6.02 -3.15
CA SER A 64 -10.36 -4.83 -3.46
C SER A 64 -8.96 -5.25 -3.95
N PRO A 65 -8.46 -4.72 -5.06
CA PRO A 65 -7.15 -5.05 -5.64
C PRO A 65 -5.97 -4.90 -4.68
N LEU A 66 -6.14 -4.09 -3.63
CA LEU A 66 -5.15 -3.97 -2.56
C LEU A 66 -5.08 -5.23 -1.67
N HIS A 67 -6.13 -6.05 -1.62
CA HIS A 67 -6.04 -7.38 -1.02
C HIS A 67 -5.22 -8.34 -1.87
N ALA A 68 -5.30 -8.24 -3.21
CA ALA A 68 -4.45 -9.05 -4.09
C ALA A 68 -2.97 -8.67 -3.92
N LEU A 69 -2.67 -7.39 -3.67
CA LEU A 69 -1.33 -6.94 -3.28
C LEU A 69 -0.86 -7.60 -1.97
N VAL A 70 -1.72 -7.63 -0.94
CA VAL A 70 -1.38 -8.29 0.34
C VAL A 70 -1.15 -9.79 0.14
N ASP A 71 -2.04 -10.46 -0.59
CA ASP A 71 -1.91 -11.89 -0.92
C ASP A 71 -0.58 -12.17 -1.68
N ASP A 72 -0.18 -11.29 -2.61
CA ASP A 72 1.10 -11.41 -3.34
C ASP A 72 2.31 -11.21 -2.42
N LEU A 73 2.27 -10.24 -1.51
CA LEU A 73 3.35 -9.99 -0.53
C LEU A 73 3.51 -11.17 0.43
N ASP A 74 2.41 -11.70 0.96
CA ASP A 74 2.40 -12.87 1.84
C ASP A 74 2.98 -14.10 1.14
N ARG A 75 2.70 -14.27 -0.16
CA ARG A 75 3.24 -15.37 -0.96
C ARG A 75 4.74 -15.27 -1.18
N VAL A 76 5.28 -14.06 -1.35
CA VAL A 76 6.73 -13.85 -1.49
C VAL A 76 7.43 -14.11 -0.15
N LEU A 77 6.88 -13.59 0.94
CA LEU A 77 7.43 -13.78 2.28
C LEU A 77 7.38 -15.25 2.71
N GLY A 78 6.26 -15.94 2.47
CA GLY A 78 6.09 -17.37 2.80
C GLY A 78 6.89 -18.33 1.91
N ARG A 79 7.46 -17.88 0.79
CA ARG A 79 8.38 -18.66 -0.06
C ARG A 79 9.85 -18.58 0.40
N THR A 80 10.15 -17.66 1.31
CA THR A 80 11.51 -17.37 1.77
C THR A 80 11.80 -18.07 3.12
N MET A 81 10.79 -18.69 3.74
CA MET A 81 10.92 -19.68 4.83
C MET A 81 10.92 -21.10 4.28
#